data_AF-A0A3M1SFR5-F1
#
_entry.id   AF-A0A3M1SFR5-F1
#
_cell.length_a   1.000
_cell.length_b   1.000
_cell.length_c   1.000
_cell.angle_alpha   90.00
_cell.angle_beta   90.00
_cell.angle_gamma   90.00
#
_symmetry.space_group_name_H-M   'P 1'
#
loop_
_entity.id
_entity.type
_entity.pdbx_description
1 polymer ?
#
loop_
_entity_poly.entity_id
_entity_poly.type
_entity_poly.pdbx_seq_one_letter_code
_entity_poly.pdbx_strand_id
1 'polypeptide(L)'
;MKIHVVVSGRNYHRANDFPTDLDLPEGTGSLEAVRLLREKVGDDALPDGTLVAVSGSHLGTVAACRDVPLRDGDELVFIAPVAGG
;
A
#
# COMPACT_ATOMS: atom_id res chain seq x y z
N MET A 1 0.62 -3.61 -15.94
CA MET A 1 -0.55 -3.94 -15.11
C MET A 1 -1.02 -2.76 -14.31
N LYS A 2 -2.30 -2.75 -13.97
CA LYS A 2 -2.94 -1.76 -13.12
C LYS A 2 -3.40 -2.46 -11.83
N ILE A 3 -3.02 -1.92 -10.68
CA ILE A 3 -3.45 -2.43 -9.36
C ILE A 3 -4.34 -1.40 -8.67
N HIS A 4 -5.24 -1.88 -7.81
CA HIS A 4 -6.10 -1.04 -7.00
C HIS A 4 -5.45 -0.76 -5.65
N VAL A 5 -5.42 0.50 -5.24
CA VAL A 5 -4.87 0.92 -3.95
C VAL A 5 -6.02 1.28 -3.02
N VAL A 6 -6.02 0.65 -1.84
CA VAL A 6 -7.03 0.89 -0.81
C VAL A 6 -6.32 1.37 0.45
N VAL A 7 -6.80 2.47 1.03
CA VAL A 7 -6.26 3.00 2.28
C VAL A 7 -7.35 3.02 3.34
N SER A 8 -7.00 2.51 4.53
CA SER A 8 -7.89 2.44 5.68
C SER A 8 -7.13 2.73 6.98
N GLY A 9 -7.84 2.74 8.11
CA GLY A 9 -7.29 3.07 9.43
C GLY A 9 -7.09 4.58 9.60
N ARG A 10 -6.11 5.01 10.41
CA ARG A 10 -5.93 6.43 10.78
C ARG A 10 -5.79 7.37 9.58
N ASN A 11 -5.30 6.88 8.45
CA ASN A 11 -5.03 7.67 7.26
C ASN A 11 -6.23 7.76 6.30
N TYR A 12 -7.43 7.26 6.67
CA TYR A 12 -8.62 7.36 5.82
C TYR A 12 -8.97 8.81 5.41
N HIS A 13 -8.70 9.79 6.28
CA HIS A 13 -8.92 11.20 6.00
C HIS A 13 -7.97 11.77 4.92
N ARG A 14 -6.86 11.07 4.66
CA ARG A 14 -5.91 11.35 3.57
C ARG A 14 -6.14 10.47 2.35
N ALA A 15 -7.21 9.66 2.31
CA ALA A 15 -7.47 8.77 1.17
C ALA A 15 -7.53 9.53 -0.18
N ASN A 16 -7.91 10.81 -0.18
CA ASN A 16 -7.89 11.67 -1.37
C ASN A 16 -6.47 11.98 -1.89
N ASP A 17 -5.45 11.88 -1.03
CA ASP A 17 -4.05 12.11 -1.40
C ASP A 17 -3.44 10.83 -2.02
N PHE A 18 -4.08 9.68 -1.82
CA PHE A 18 -3.67 8.42 -2.41
C PHE A 18 -4.29 8.25 -3.80
N PRO A 19 -3.52 7.75 -4.77
CA PRO A 19 -4.13 7.30 -6.02
C PRO A 19 -5.03 6.10 -5.73
N THR A 20 -6.19 6.02 -6.39
CA THR A 20 -7.04 4.82 -6.35
C THR A 20 -6.41 3.65 -7.11
N ASP A 21 -5.57 3.96 -8.09
CA ASP A 21 -4.93 2.98 -8.96
C ASP A 21 -3.45 3.31 -9.17
N LEU A 22 -2.62 2.28 -9.31
CA LEU A 22 -1.23 2.41 -9.72
C LEU A 22 -0.98 1.62 -11.00
N ASP A 23 -0.50 2.30 -12.03
CA ASP A 23 0.04 1.68 -13.23
C ASP A 23 1.49 1.25 -12.98
N LEU A 24 1.74 -0.05 -13.08
CA LEU A 24 3.02 -0.68 -12.81
C LEU A 24 3.47 -1.52 -14.01
N PRO A 25 4.79 -1.65 -14.26
CA PRO A 25 5.31 -2.65 -15.19
C PRO A 25 4.83 -4.06 -14.84
N GLU A 26 4.72 -4.93 -15.86
CA GLU A 26 4.41 -6.34 -15.62
C GLU A 26 5.49 -7.00 -14.75
N GLY A 27 5.06 -7.83 -13.79
CA GLY A 27 5.98 -8.53 -12.89
C GLY A 27 6.55 -7.68 -11.74
N THR A 28 6.10 -6.44 -11.55
CA THR A 28 6.46 -5.64 -10.37
C THR A 28 6.04 -6.33 -9.06
N GLY A 29 6.94 -6.36 -8.09
CA GLY A 29 6.68 -6.89 -6.75
C GLY A 29 6.01 -5.87 -5.82
N SER A 30 5.43 -6.36 -4.74
CA SER A 30 4.77 -5.54 -3.72
C SER A 30 5.71 -4.53 -3.06
N LEU A 31 7.00 -4.85 -2.88
CA LEU A 31 7.96 -3.90 -2.30
C LEU A 31 8.15 -2.66 -3.18
N GLU A 32 8.26 -2.87 -4.49
CA GLU A 32 8.44 -1.78 -5.43
C GLU A 32 7.17 -0.93 -5.54
N ALA A 33 5.99 -1.55 -5.52
CA ALA A 33 4.72 -0.82 -5.47
C ALA A 33 4.60 0.04 -4.19
N VAL A 34 5.02 -0.47 -3.03
CA VAL A 34 5.07 0.28 -1.77
C VAL A 34 6.05 1.46 -1.88
N ARG A 35 7.23 1.25 -2.45
CA ARG A 35 8.24 2.31 -2.67
C ARG A 35 7.67 3.42 -3.54
N LEU A 36 7.11 3.08 -4.70
CA LEU A 36 6.55 4.05 -5.65
C LEU A 36 5.37 4.82 -5.04
N LEU A 37 4.51 4.13 -4.29
CA LEU A 37 3.41 4.80 -3.62
C LEU A 37 3.94 5.79 -2.58
N ARG A 38 4.90 5.37 -1.75
CA ARG A 38 5.52 6.20 -0.72
C ARG A 38 6.21 7.43 -1.31
N GLU A 39 6.90 7.29 -2.43
CA GLU A 39 7.48 8.43 -3.18
C GLU A 39 6.42 9.41 -3.66
N LYS A 40 5.22 8.92 -4.01
CA LYS A 40 4.12 9.74 -4.51
C LYS A 40 3.34 10.46 -3.41
N VAL A 41 3.10 9.82 -2.27
CA VAL A 41 2.27 10.39 -1.17
C VAL A 41 3.09 10.96 -0.02
N GLY A 42 4.38 10.62 0.07
CA GLY A 42 5.29 11.00 1.15
C GLY A 42 5.24 10.06 2.37
N ASP A 43 6.35 10.00 3.08
CA ASP A 43 6.57 9.13 4.25
C ASP A 43 5.56 9.37 5.38
N ASP A 44 5.16 10.63 5.60
CA ASP A 44 4.17 10.97 6.64
C ASP A 44 2.76 10.46 6.30
N ALA A 45 2.44 10.29 5.02
CA ALA A 45 1.17 9.75 4.57
C ALA A 45 1.18 8.21 4.57
N LEU A 46 2.35 7.60 4.40
CA LEU A 46 2.54 6.15 4.46
C LEU A 46 3.65 5.74 5.45
N PRO A 47 3.42 5.86 6.77
CA PRO A 47 4.45 5.58 7.78
C PRO A 47 4.89 4.12 7.78
N ASP A 48 6.11 3.88 8.26
CA ASP A 48 6.77 2.57 8.40
C ASP A 48 5.91 1.49 9.09
N GLY A 49 5.07 1.90 10.06
CA GLY A 49 4.18 1.00 10.81
C GLY A 49 2.87 0.65 10.09
N THR A 50 2.60 1.20 8.90
CA THR A 50 1.39 0.91 8.12
C THR A 50 1.39 -0.55 7.68
N LEU A 51 0.31 -1.28 7.95
CA LEU A 51 0.17 -2.67 7.53
C LEU A 51 -0.11 -2.75 6.03
N VAL A 52 0.45 -3.76 5.36
CA VAL A 52 0.33 -4.00 3.93
C VAL A 52 -0.32 -5.35 3.71
N ALA A 53 -1.32 -5.41 2.83
CA ALA A 53 -1.92 -6.66 2.37
C ALA A 53 -2.15 -6.63 0.86
N VAL A 54 -2.02 -7.78 0.20
CA VAL A 54 -2.33 -7.97 -1.22
C VAL A 54 -3.40 -9.04 -1.35
N SER A 55 -4.53 -8.71 -1.98
CA SER A 55 -5.62 -9.65 -2.28
C SER A 55 -6.01 -10.49 -1.05
N GLY A 56 -6.14 -9.83 0.10
CA GLY A 56 -6.50 -10.43 1.41
C GLY A 56 -5.35 -11.06 2.20
N SER A 57 -4.14 -11.14 1.65
CA SER A 57 -2.97 -11.71 2.32
C SER A 57 -2.10 -10.66 2.98
N HIS A 58 -1.95 -10.72 4.31
CA HIS A 58 -1.09 -9.81 5.07
C HIS A 58 0.41 -10.06 4.77
N LEU A 59 1.12 -9.00 4.41
CA LEU A 59 2.53 -9.05 4.03
C LEU A 59 3.48 -8.53 5.11
N GLY A 60 2.99 -7.77 6.09
CA GLY A 60 3.79 -7.12 7.13
C GLY A 60 3.49 -5.63 7.19
N THR A 61 4.45 -4.84 7.64
CA THR A 61 4.36 -3.37 7.64
C THR A 61 5.12 -2.78 6.45
N VAL A 62 4.93 -1.49 6.14
CA VAL A 62 5.70 -0.78 5.10
C VAL A 62 7.21 -0.94 5.29
N ALA A 63 7.70 -0.90 6.54
CA ALA A 63 9.12 -1.10 6.83
C ALA A 63 9.61 -2.56 6.72
N ALA A 64 8.73 -3.55 6.78
CA ALA A 64 9.12 -4.97 6.93
C ALA A 64 8.18 -5.94 6.18
N CYS A 65 7.57 -5.52 5.08
CA CYS A 65 6.68 -6.38 4.32
C CYS A 65 7.47 -7.34 3.43
N ARG A 66 6.89 -8.53 3.21
CA ARG A 66 7.44 -9.51 2.27
C ARG A 66 7.20 -9.06 0.84
N ASP A 67 8.15 -9.35 -0.05
CA ASP A 67 7.95 -9.14 -1.47
C ASP A 67 7.15 -10.29 -2.09
N VAL A 68 6.07 -9.96 -2.79
CA VAL A 68 5.27 -10.91 -3.56
C VAL A 68 5.03 -10.35 -4.96
N PRO A 69 4.99 -11.18 -6.01
CA PRO A 69 4.65 -10.72 -7.35
C PRO A 69 3.20 -10.22 -7.38
N LEU A 70 2.99 -9.03 -7.90
CA LEU A 70 1.67 -8.48 -8.14
C LEU A 70 1.13 -8.91 -9.50
N ARG A 71 -0.19 -8.90 -9.64
CA ARG A 71 -0.92 -9.19 -10.87
C ARG A 71 -1.84 -8.03 -11.23
N ASP A 72 -2.20 -7.98 -12.50
CA ASP A 72 -3.22 -7.05 -12.98
C ASP A 72 -4.54 -7.24 -12.22
N GLY A 73 -5.08 -6.12 -11.74
CA GLY A 73 -6.30 -6.07 -10.93
C GLY A 73 -6.13 -6.44 -9.44
N ASP A 74 -4.92 -6.75 -8.96
CA ASP A 74 -4.70 -7.01 -7.54
C ASP A 74 -5.07 -5.78 -6.68
N GLU A 75 -5.57 -6.05 -5.47
CA GLU A 75 -5.83 -5.03 -4.46
C GLU A 75 -4.66 -4.96 -3.48
N LEU A 76 -4.01 -3.80 -3.43
CA LEU A 76 -2.97 -3.46 -2.46
C LEU A 76 -3.56 -2.56 -1.38
N VAL A 77 -3.71 -3.12 -0.18
CA VAL A 77 -4.39 -2.50 0.96
C VAL A 77 -3.37 -2.01 1.99
N PHE A 78 -3.52 -0.76 2.39
CA PHE A 78 -2.74 -0.10 3.43
C PHE A 78 -3.61 0.24 4.64
N ILE A 79 -3.22 -0.24 5.82
CA ILE A 79 -3.97 -0.02 7.05
C ILE A 79 -3.08 0.71 8.04
N ALA A 80 -3.33 2.01 8.19
CA ALA A 80 -2.57 2.83 9.14
C ALA A 80 -3.02 2.50 10.58
N PRO A 81 -2.09 2.24 11.52
CA PRO A 81 -2.43 1.92 12.90
C PRO A 81 -3.31 3.00 13.52
N VAL A 82 -4.46 2.59 14.07
CA VAL A 82 -5.24 3.45 14.96
C VAL A 82 -4.72 3.21 16.37
N ALA A 83 -4.21 4.24 17.07
CA ALA A 83 -3.98 4.09 18.50
C ALA A 83 -5.34 3.84 19.15
N GLY A 84 -5.51 2.66 19.73
CA GLY A 84 -6.67 2.34 20.55
C GLY A 84 -6.69 3.26 21.78
N GLY A 85 -7.86 3.84 22.05
CA GLY A 85 -8.18 4.41 23.36
C GLY A 85 -8.68 3.32 24.31
#